data_AF-A0A6I5X0E8-F1
#
_entry.id   AF-A0A6I5X0E8-F1
#
_cell.length_a   1.000
_cell.length_b   1.000
_cell.length_c   1.000
_cell.angle_alpha   90.00
_cell.angle_beta   90.00
_cell.angle_gamma   90.00
#
_symmetry.space_group_name_H-M   'P 1'
#
loop_
_entity.id
_entity.type
_entity.pdbx_description
1 polymer ?
#
loop_
_entity_poly.entity_id
_entity_poly.type
_entity_poly.pdbx_seq_one_letter_code
_entity_poly.pdbx_strand_id
1 'polypeptide(L)' 'MFGTTGRDFSLQASAGLSKRNWSVAGFAPSIKLIYSRTASSIALYDQARKRAEFGVTKAF' A
#
# COMPACT_ATOMS: atom_id res chain seq x y z
N MET A 1 -12.68 -14.77 -31.14
CA MET A 1 -13.09 -15.87 -30.25
C MET A 1 -12.51 -15.58 -28.87
N PHE A 2 -13.40 -15.39 -27.89
CA PHE A 2 -13.22 -15.22 -26.45
C PHE A 2 -11.79 -15.06 -25.94
N GLY A 3 -11.45 -13.80 -25.64
CA GLY A 3 -10.28 -13.46 -24.86
C GLY A 3 -10.29 -14.28 -23.58
N THR A 4 -9.20 -15.00 -23.36
CA THR A 4 -8.90 -15.61 -22.08
C THR A 4 -8.94 -14.48 -21.07
N THR A 5 -10.06 -14.36 -20.36
CA THR A 5 -10.19 -13.51 -19.18
C THR A 5 -9.23 -14.10 -18.17
N GLY A 6 -7.95 -13.77 -18.32
CA GLY A 6 -6.97 -13.87 -17.27
C GLY A 6 -7.63 -13.17 -16.10
N ARG A 7 -7.98 -13.95 -15.09
CA ARG A 7 -8.66 -13.42 -13.91
C ARG A 7 -7.58 -12.69 -13.12
N ASP A 8 -7.26 -11.48 -13.54
CA ASP A 8 -6.31 -10.60 -12.88
C ASP A 8 -6.80 -10.37 -11.45
N PHE A 9 -6.15 -11.05 -10.51
CA PHE A 9 -6.49 -10.96 -9.11
C PHE A 9 -5.49 -10.00 -8.46
N SER A 10 -5.94 -8.78 -8.21
CA SER A 10 -5.17 -7.76 -7.50
C SER A 10 -5.64 -7.70 -6.06
N LEU A 11 -4.77 -8.07 -5.12
CA LEU A 11 -4.98 -7.93 -3.70
C LEU A 11 -4.16 -6.75 -3.20
N GLN A 12 -4.83 -5.73 -2.65
CA GLN A 12 -4.15 -4.62 -2.01
C GLN A 12 -4.56 -4.55 -0.54
N ALA A 13 -3.57 -4.63 0.34
CA ALA A 13 -3.70 -4.42 1.76
C ALA A 13 -2.90 -3.17 2.15
N SER A 14 -3.51 -2.28 2.93
CA SER A 14 -2.83 -1.10 3.46
C SER A 14 -3.05 -0.99 4.96
N ALA A 15 -1.98 -0.76 5.70
CA ALA A 15 -2.00 -0.51 7.13
C ALA A 15 -1.36 0.85 7.40
N GLY A 16 -2.07 1.73 8.11
CA GLY A 16 -1.58 3.05 8.51
C GLY A 16 -1.47 3.15 10.02
N LEU A 17 -0.34 3.63 10.50
CA LEU A 17 -0.11 4.01 11.89
C LEU A 17 0.25 5.49 11.92
N SER A 18 -0.66 6.30 12.45
CA SER A 18 -0.43 7.72 12.70
C SER A 18 -0.55 8.00 14.19
N LYS A 19 0.55 8.38 14.84
CA LYS A 19 0.52 8.76 16.26
C LYS A 19 0.29 10.26 16.37
N ARG A 20 -0.97 10.69 16.29
CA ARG A 20 -1.36 12.09 16.53
C ARG A 20 -1.00 12.56 17.95
N ASN A 21 -1.01 11.65 18.93
CA ASN A 21 -0.61 11.94 20.32
C ASN A 21 0.91 12.18 20.50
N TRP A 22 1.75 11.77 19.54
CA TRP A 22 3.16 12.16 19.51
C TRP A 22 3.34 13.47 18.74
N SER A 23 2.54 14.46 19.13
CA SER A 23 2.75 15.86 18.76
C SER A 23 4.04 16.33 19.45
N VAL A 24 5.18 16.04 18.85
CA VAL A 24 6.45 16.68 19.23
C VAL A 24 6.49 17.98 18.43
N ALA A 25 6.26 19.11 19.10
CA ALA A 25 6.31 20.45 18.50
C ALA A 25 5.40 20.67 17.26
N GLY A 26 4.18 20.11 17.25
CA GLY A 26 3.21 20.32 16.14
C GLY A 26 3.40 19.41 14.93
N PHE A 27 4.28 18.41 15.04
CA PHE A 27 4.52 17.39 14.01
C PHE A 27 3.93 16.05 14.44
N ALA A 28 3.07 15.47 13.61
CA ALA A 28 2.49 14.15 13.81
C ALA A 28 3.16 13.15 12.84
N PRO A 29 4.02 12.23 13.34
CA PRO A 29 4.59 11.19 12.50
C PRO A 29 3.52 10.20 12.07
N SER A 30 3.52 9.87 10.78
CA SER A 30 2.67 8.88 10.17
C SER A 30 3.52 7.90 9.36
N ILE A 31 3.20 6.63 9.51
CA ILE A 31 3.82 5.53 8.78
C ILE A 31 2.69 4.78 8.10
N LYS A 32 2.80 4.57 6.80
CA LYS A 32 1.82 3.82 6.02
C LYS A 32 2.53 2.71 5.26
N LEU A 33 2.07 1.49 5.48
CA LEU A 33 2.54 0.30 4.79
C LEU A 33 1.47 -0.11 3.78
N ILE A 34 1.87 -0.25 2.53
CA ILE A 34 1.02 -0.67 1.42
C ILE A 34 1.63 -1.94 0.85
N TYR A 35 0.86 -3.02 0.90
CA TYR A 35 1.20 -4.31 0.35
C TYR A 35 0.24 -4.61 -0.80
N SER A 36 0.75 -4.61 -2.03
CA SER A 36 -0.02 -4.96 -3.21
C SER A 36 0.54 -6.24 -3.79
N ARG A 37 -0.31 -7.24 -4.01
CA ARG A 37 0.03 -8.46 -4.71
C ARG A 37 -0.87 -8.59 -5.93
N THR A 38 -0.26 -8.65 -7.11
CA THR A 38 -0.98 -8.84 -8.36
C THR A 38 -0.60 -10.21 -8.91
N ALA A 39 -1.58 -11.10 -8.97
CA ALA A 39 -1.46 -12.41 -9.59
C ALA A 39 -2.20 -12.34 -10.93
N SER A 40 -1.45 -12.10 -12.00
CA SER A 40 -1.97 -12.18 -13.37
C SER A 40 -1.80 -13.60 -13.90
N SER A 41 -2.79 -14.10 -14.64
CA SER A 41 -2.81 -15.48 -15.17
C SER A 41 -1.74 -15.77 -16.23
N ILE A 42 -0.94 -14.77 -16.59
CA ILE A 42 0.23 -14.89 -17.45
C ILE A 42 1.41 -15.19 -16.52
N ALA A 43 1.92 -16.42 -16.56
CA ALA A 43 2.93 -17.01 -15.65
C ALA A 43 4.27 -16.24 -15.50
N LEU A 44 4.40 -15.07 -16.11
CA LEU A 44 5.59 -14.23 -16.17
C LEU A 44 5.52 -12.96 -15.31
N TYR A 45 4.40 -12.69 -14.64
CA TYR A 45 4.21 -11.42 -13.93
C TYR A 45 3.51 -11.58 -12.56
N ASP A 46 4.18 -12.26 -11.61
CA ASP A 46 3.83 -12.16 -10.19
C ASP A 46 4.55 -10.94 -9.61
N GLN A 47 3.83 -9.83 -9.45
CA GLN A 47 4.41 -8.61 -8.90
C GLN A 47 3.92 -8.42 -7.45
N ALA A 48 4.81 -8.70 -6.51
CA ALA A 48 4.64 -8.33 -5.11
C ALA A 48 5.26 -6.95 -4.87
N ARG A 49 4.42 -5.93 -4.64
CA ARG A 49 4.85 -4.56 -4.35
C ARG A 49 4.67 -4.26 -2.87
N LYS A 50 5.79 -4.12 -2.16
CA LYS A 50 5.82 -3.60 -0.79
C LYS A 50 6.21 -2.13 -0.86
N ARG A 51 5.39 -1.23 -0.31
CA ARG A 51 5.67 0.19 -0.21
C ARG A 51 5.52 0.63 1.24
N ALA A 52 6.55 1.28 1.76
CA ALA A 52 6.51 1.95 3.06
C ALA A 52 6.60 3.45 2.81
N GLU A 53 5.63 4.19 3.33
CA GLU A 53 5.55 5.64 3.28
C GLU A 53 5.77 6.17 4.70
N PHE A 54 6.75 7.06 4.86
CA PHE A 54 7.04 7.77 6.09
C PHE A 54 6.72 9.24 5.84
N GLY A 55 5.80 9.80 6.62
CA GLY A 55 5.33 11.16 6.45
C GLY A 55 5.24 11.86 7.79
N VAL A 56 5.54 13.16 7.80
CA VAL A 56 5.29 14.01 8.96
C VAL A 56 4.15 14.95 8.58
N THR A 57 3.01 14.80 9.25
CA THR A 57 1.85 15.64 9.03
C THR A 57 1.86 16.79 10.04
N LYS A 58 1.65 18.02 9.60
CA LYS A 58 1.49 19.16 10.51
C LYS A 58 0.18 19.01 11.28
N ALA A 59 0.25 18.99 12.61
CA ALA A 59 -0.93 19.05 13.47
C ALA A 59 -1.38 20.52 13.53
N PHE A 60 -2.52 20.82 12.91
CA PHE A 60 -3.18 22.13 12.96
C PHE A 60 -3.98 22.28 14.25
#